data_AF-A0A2Z6AUT7-F1
#
_entry.id   AF-A0A2Z6AUT7-F1
#
_cell.length_a   1.000
_cell.length_b   1.000
_cell.length_c   1.000
_cell.angle_alpha   90.00
_cell.angle_beta   90.00
_cell.angle_gamma   90.00
#
_symmetry.space_group_name_H-M   'P 1'
#
loop_
_entity.id
_entity.type
_entity.pdbx_description
1 polymer ?
#
loop_
_entity_poly.entity_id
_entity_poly.type
_entity_poly.pdbx_seq_one_letter_code
_entity_poly.pdbx_strand_id
1 'polypeptide(L)'
;MQHLGVAFSPIQQVEHLFQYFPEDHPVVSQPRSLQAINAAALMMPRALFVDIGGFEPGYVNGFEDLELSMEIRRRGKGLVCVPGSRMLHYESQSGGRFDADDENSERFAERCGGEIISDMNDLLESAGYRLDVTPWFDAYAVLTEARVQELAATDLAGFTLQEVWEMLQAEPLWNQGYDLLARSLEAIARWSEAVEIRLLQQQLCPSMEALRALGKCASKAGRPQVATQCFEYLQQYQNLMTDPDSRARRFREINKYLSKQPESVVSVYRAALLARGHAEGVVDG
;
A
#
# COMPACT_ATOMS: atom_id res chain seq x y z
N MET A 1 -9.41 2.64 8.60
CA MET A 1 -8.84 3.96 8.25
C MET A 1 -8.72 4.07 6.73
N GLN A 2 -9.05 5.21 6.12
CA GLN A 2 -8.91 5.39 4.67
C GLN A 2 -7.51 5.89 4.30
N HIS A 3 -7.09 7.06 4.78
CA HIS A 3 -5.77 7.63 4.47
C HIS A 3 -5.19 8.40 5.66
N LEU A 4 -3.87 8.32 5.85
CA LEU A 4 -3.12 9.11 6.84
C LEU A 4 -2.09 10.00 6.15
N GLY A 5 -2.50 10.61 5.02
CA GLY A 5 -1.61 11.16 4.01
C GLY A 5 -1.13 10.06 3.04
N VAL A 6 0.02 10.29 2.40
CA VAL A 6 0.62 9.32 1.46
C VAL A 6 2.10 9.12 1.75
N ALA A 7 2.59 7.94 1.42
CA ALA A 7 4.02 7.62 1.36
C ALA A 7 4.44 7.42 -0.09
N PHE A 8 5.73 7.52 -0.36
CA PHE A 8 6.33 7.16 -1.63
C PHE A 8 7.12 5.87 -1.48
N SER A 9 6.81 4.88 -2.31
CA SER A 9 7.54 3.62 -2.35
C SER A 9 8.95 3.80 -2.96
N PRO A 10 9.85 2.81 -2.85
CA PRO A 10 11.17 2.85 -3.49
C PRO A 10 11.13 3.11 -5.01
N ILE A 11 10.02 2.77 -5.66
CA ILE A 11 9.80 3.02 -7.09
C ILE A 11 8.91 4.25 -7.36
N GLN A 12 8.84 5.18 -6.40
CA GLN A 12 8.08 6.44 -6.44
C GLN A 12 6.56 6.27 -6.65
N GLN A 13 6.00 5.08 -6.39
CA GLN A 13 4.54 4.92 -6.36
C GLN A 13 3.97 5.57 -5.11
N VAL A 14 2.77 6.12 -5.23
CA VAL A 14 2.03 6.75 -4.14
C VAL A 14 1.29 5.67 -3.37
N GLU A 15 1.58 5.56 -2.08
CA GLU A 15 1.06 4.50 -1.21
C GLU A 15 0.22 5.09 -0.08
N HIS A 16 -0.93 4.46 0.18
CA HIS A 16 -1.76 4.76 1.35
C HIS A 16 -1.40 3.85 2.52
N LEU A 17 -0.22 4.07 3.11
CA LEU A 17 0.23 3.29 4.26
C LEU A 17 -0.82 3.29 5.38
N PHE A 18 -1.07 2.10 5.92
CA PHE A 18 -2.05 1.83 6.98
C PHE A 18 -3.52 2.07 6.58
N GLN A 19 -3.81 2.17 5.28
CA GLN A 19 -5.18 1.98 4.80
C GLN A 19 -5.72 0.63 5.29
N TYR A 20 -7.01 0.59 5.63
CA TYR A 20 -7.70 -0.55 6.24
C TYR A 20 -7.32 -0.91 7.68
N PHE A 21 -6.35 -0.23 8.29
CA PHE A 21 -6.08 -0.43 9.72
C PHE A 21 -7.28 0.03 10.57
N PRO A 22 -7.54 -0.61 11.73
CA PRO A 22 -8.58 -0.19 12.65
C PRO A 22 -8.39 1.26 13.11
N GLU A 23 -9.49 1.96 13.34
CA GLU A 23 -9.46 3.41 13.66
C GLU A 23 -8.84 3.74 15.02
N ASP A 24 -8.79 2.77 15.92
CA ASP A 24 -8.23 2.82 17.26
C ASP A 24 -6.84 2.19 17.33
N HIS A 25 -6.32 1.66 16.21
CA HIS A 25 -5.00 1.07 16.16
C HIS A 25 -3.93 2.13 16.53
N PRO A 26 -2.94 1.82 17.39
CA PRO A 26 -1.96 2.80 17.87
C PRO A 26 -1.23 3.56 16.77
N VAL A 27 -0.90 2.88 15.67
CA VAL A 27 -0.26 3.45 14.47
C VAL A 27 -1.13 4.55 13.84
N VAL A 28 -2.44 4.40 13.82
CA VAL A 28 -3.37 5.40 13.24
C VAL A 28 -3.43 6.66 14.11
N SER A 29 -3.08 6.56 15.39
CA SER A 29 -3.16 7.66 16.36
C SER A 29 -1.85 8.47 16.49
N GLN A 30 -0.83 8.17 15.68
CA GLN A 30 0.48 8.82 15.74
C GLN A 30 0.57 9.99 14.76
N PRO A 31 1.02 11.19 15.18
CA PRO A 31 1.31 12.27 14.25
C PRO A 31 2.48 11.89 13.33
N ARG A 32 2.39 12.25 12.04
CA ARG A 32 3.41 11.87 11.04
C ARG A 32 3.80 13.07 10.21
N SER A 33 5.10 13.32 10.11
CA SER A 33 5.66 14.18 9.08
C SER A 33 5.70 13.41 7.77
N LEU A 34 5.23 14.04 6.69
CA LEU A 34 5.08 13.39 5.39
C LEU A 34 5.61 14.29 4.28
N GLN A 35 5.94 13.68 3.14
CA GLN A 35 6.29 14.44 1.94
C GLN A 35 5.06 14.96 1.20
N ALA A 36 3.92 14.26 1.30
CA ALA A 36 2.67 14.69 0.69
C ALA A 36 1.44 14.28 1.51
N ILE A 37 0.39 15.09 1.39
CA ILE A 37 -0.92 14.86 2.01
C ILE A 37 -1.98 15.02 0.93
N ASN A 38 -2.98 14.15 0.97
CA ASN A 38 -4.09 14.24 0.02
C ASN A 38 -5.01 15.42 0.31
N ALA A 39 -5.66 15.96 -0.72
CA ALA A 39 -6.54 17.12 -0.56
C ALA A 39 -7.94 16.78 -0.04
N ALA A 40 -8.22 15.52 0.31
CA ALA A 40 -9.49 15.12 0.92
C ALA A 40 -9.77 15.86 2.24
N ALA A 41 -8.72 16.13 3.03
CA ALA A 41 -8.80 16.92 4.26
C ALA A 41 -7.45 17.61 4.53
N LEU A 42 -7.30 18.85 4.05
CA LEU A 42 -6.08 19.65 4.23
C LEU A 42 -6.39 21.01 4.88
N MET A 43 -5.46 21.52 5.68
CA MET A 43 -5.53 22.87 6.23
C MET A 43 -4.16 23.52 6.16
N MET A 44 -4.11 24.77 5.66
CA MET A 44 -2.89 25.55 5.56
C MET A 44 -3.18 27.06 5.66
N PRO A 45 -2.17 27.90 5.97
CA PRO A 45 -2.34 29.35 5.94
C PRO A 45 -2.76 29.85 4.55
N ARG A 46 -3.79 30.69 4.49
CA ARG A 46 -4.25 31.30 3.22
C ARG A 46 -3.12 31.99 2.46
N ALA A 47 -2.26 32.72 3.18
CA ALA A 47 -1.14 33.43 2.58
C ALA A 47 -0.18 32.47 1.85
N LEU A 48 0.05 31.27 2.39
CA LEU A 48 0.89 30.25 1.74
C LEU A 48 0.22 29.68 0.49
N PHE A 49 -1.07 29.37 0.53
CA PHE A 49 -1.80 28.87 -0.63
C PHE A 49 -1.82 29.88 -1.80
N VAL A 50 -2.03 31.17 -1.47
CA VAL A 50 -2.01 32.26 -2.46
C VAL A 50 -0.60 32.47 -3.02
N ASP A 51 0.44 32.40 -2.20
CA ASP A 51 1.84 32.52 -2.62
C ASP A 51 2.31 31.35 -3.51
N ILE A 52 1.73 30.15 -3.34
CA ILE A 52 1.94 29.01 -4.23
C ILE A 52 1.25 29.22 -5.59
N GLY A 53 0.14 29.98 -5.63
CA GLY A 53 -0.70 30.12 -6.80
C GLY A 53 -1.84 29.10 -6.87
N GLY A 54 -2.10 28.38 -5.78
CA GLY A 54 -3.15 27.37 -5.68
C GLY A 54 -2.76 26.00 -6.22
N PHE A 55 -3.75 25.22 -6.64
CA PHE A 55 -3.54 23.93 -7.30
C PHE A 55 -3.11 24.13 -8.76
N GLU A 56 -2.21 23.26 -9.26
CA GLU A 56 -1.80 23.26 -10.67
C GLU A 56 -2.98 22.81 -11.56
N PRO A 57 -3.50 23.69 -12.44
CA PRO A 57 -4.74 23.44 -13.18
C PRO A 57 -4.58 22.41 -14.31
N GLY A 58 -3.36 21.98 -14.62
CA GLY A 58 -3.11 20.96 -15.64
C GLY A 58 -3.45 19.54 -15.22
N TYR A 59 -3.79 19.30 -13.95
CA TYR A 59 -4.25 18.01 -13.47
C TYR A 59 -5.76 17.83 -13.63
N VAL A 60 -6.19 16.61 -13.94
CA VAL A 60 -7.60 16.25 -14.05
C VAL A 60 -7.94 15.20 -13.01
N ASN A 61 -8.60 15.63 -11.92
CA ASN A 61 -9.06 14.75 -10.82
C ASN A 61 -7.96 13.89 -10.18
N GLY A 62 -6.77 14.41 -9.87
CA GLY A 62 -5.73 13.67 -9.15
C GLY A 62 -4.35 14.30 -9.30
N PHE A 63 -3.45 14.02 -8.35
CA PHE A 63 -2.06 14.50 -8.29
C PHE A 63 -1.86 16.00 -8.03
N GLU A 64 -2.90 16.84 -8.10
CA GLU A 64 -2.79 18.28 -7.81
C GLU A 64 -2.38 18.56 -6.36
N ASP A 65 -2.79 17.69 -5.45
CA ASP A 65 -2.49 17.73 -4.03
C ASP A 65 -1.05 17.28 -3.71
N LEU A 66 -0.53 16.32 -4.47
CA LEU A 66 0.87 15.91 -4.40
C LEU A 66 1.79 17.03 -4.87
N GLU A 67 1.48 17.70 -5.99
CA GLU A 67 2.27 18.84 -6.46
C GLU A 67 2.17 20.03 -5.51
N LEU A 68 0.97 20.34 -4.99
CA LEU A 68 0.82 21.35 -3.93
C LEU A 68 1.71 21.04 -2.73
N SER A 69 1.81 19.76 -2.33
CA SER A 69 2.69 19.33 -1.24
C SER A 69 4.17 19.58 -1.56
N MET A 70 4.60 19.34 -2.80
CA MET A 70 5.97 19.67 -3.23
C MET A 70 6.22 21.18 -3.22
N GLU A 71 5.28 22.00 -3.69
CA GLU A 71 5.38 23.47 -3.64
C GLU A 71 5.48 24.02 -2.21
N ILE A 72 4.77 23.40 -1.25
CA ILE A 72 4.90 23.69 0.19
C ILE A 72 6.32 23.38 0.66
N ARG A 73 6.86 22.21 0.29
CA ARG A 73 8.23 21.78 0.66
C ARG A 73 9.30 22.67 0.04
N ARG A 74 9.15 23.08 -1.22
CA ARG A 74 10.06 24.02 -1.92
C ARG A 74 10.21 25.35 -1.17
N ARG A 75 9.21 25.74 -0.38
CA ARG A 75 9.23 26.93 0.51
C ARG A 75 9.76 26.66 1.92
N GLY A 76 10.38 25.49 2.15
CA GLY A 76 10.96 25.10 3.43
C GLY A 76 9.91 24.82 4.52
N LYS A 77 8.68 24.44 4.13
CA LYS A 77 7.60 24.08 5.07
C LYS A 77 7.42 22.56 5.11
N GLY A 78 7.01 22.05 6.26
CA GLY A 78 6.68 20.64 6.45
C GLY A 78 5.18 20.37 6.32
N LEU A 79 4.85 19.11 6.02
CA LEU A 79 3.48 18.59 6.06
C LEU A 79 3.35 17.59 7.21
N VAL A 80 2.25 17.65 7.94
CA VAL A 80 1.99 16.77 9.09
C VAL A 80 0.57 16.24 9.04
N CYS A 81 0.41 14.92 9.12
CA CYS A 81 -0.87 14.29 9.40
C CYS A 81 -1.19 14.39 10.90
N VAL A 82 -2.34 14.97 11.24
CA VAL A 82 -2.79 15.19 12.62
C VAL A 82 -3.92 14.22 12.97
N PRO A 83 -3.65 13.11 13.67
CA PRO A 83 -4.61 12.02 13.87
C PRO A 83 -5.82 12.39 14.77
N GLY A 84 -5.69 13.48 15.54
CA GLY A 84 -6.80 14.01 16.35
C GLY A 84 -7.90 14.69 15.53
N SER A 85 -7.63 15.04 14.26
CA SER A 85 -8.63 15.64 13.36
C SER A 85 -9.14 14.58 12.38
N ARG A 86 -10.28 13.98 12.70
CA ARG A 86 -10.88 12.88 11.92
C ARG A 86 -12.03 13.40 11.06
N MET A 87 -12.05 13.01 9.78
CA MET A 87 -13.11 13.36 8.83
C MET A 87 -13.61 12.10 8.12
N LEU A 88 -14.92 12.05 7.88
CA LEU A 88 -15.52 11.05 7.00
C LEU A 88 -15.42 11.54 5.56
N HIS A 89 -14.83 10.73 4.69
CA HIS A 89 -14.67 11.03 3.27
C HIS A 89 -15.34 9.92 2.45
N TYR A 90 -16.15 10.31 1.46
CA TYR A 90 -16.74 9.39 0.49
C TYR A 90 -15.85 9.38 -0.75
N GLU A 91 -15.08 8.32 -0.92
CA GLU A 91 -14.07 8.25 -1.98
C GLU A 91 -14.66 7.92 -3.36
N SER A 92 -13.91 8.27 -4.41
CA SER A 92 -14.18 7.91 -5.80
C SER A 92 -15.59 8.28 -6.31
N GLN A 93 -16.16 9.38 -5.79
CA GLN A 93 -17.52 9.84 -6.16
C GLN A 93 -17.54 10.65 -7.48
N SER A 94 -16.39 11.15 -7.93
CA SER A 94 -16.28 11.91 -9.18
C SER A 94 -16.33 10.98 -10.40
N GLY A 95 -17.22 11.26 -11.35
CA GLY A 95 -17.24 10.56 -12.63
C GLY A 95 -15.93 10.75 -13.40
N GLY A 96 -15.40 9.67 -13.99
CA GLY A 96 -14.14 9.69 -14.72
C GLY A 96 -12.89 9.91 -13.83
N ARG A 97 -12.95 9.55 -12.53
CA ARG A 97 -11.84 9.76 -11.58
C ARG A 97 -10.50 9.21 -12.09
N PHE A 98 -10.51 8.08 -12.77
CA PHE A 98 -9.30 7.37 -13.20
C PHE A 98 -8.96 7.59 -14.68
N ASP A 99 -9.74 8.39 -15.41
CA ASP A 99 -9.62 8.53 -16.88
C ASP A 99 -8.31 9.22 -17.29
N ALA A 100 -7.77 10.08 -16.42
CA ALA A 100 -6.56 10.87 -16.66
C ALA A 100 -5.38 10.47 -15.74
N ASP A 101 -5.47 9.34 -15.02
CA ASP A 101 -4.44 8.97 -14.04
C ASP A 101 -3.06 8.76 -14.67
N ASP A 102 -2.99 8.18 -15.87
CA ASP A 102 -1.72 8.01 -16.60
C ASP A 102 -1.12 9.36 -16.98
N GLU A 103 -1.91 10.27 -17.57
CA GLU A 103 -1.47 11.62 -17.95
C GLU A 103 -1.04 12.46 -16.72
N ASN A 104 -1.81 12.37 -15.63
CA ASN A 104 -1.48 13.04 -14.37
C ASN A 104 -0.18 12.49 -13.76
N SER A 105 -0.01 11.17 -13.76
CA SER A 105 1.19 10.51 -13.26
C SER A 105 2.43 10.91 -14.04
N GLU A 106 2.35 10.94 -15.37
CA GLU A 106 3.43 11.40 -16.25
C GLU A 106 3.78 12.88 -15.99
N ARG A 107 2.77 13.75 -15.91
CA ARG A 107 2.93 15.18 -15.59
C ARG A 107 3.61 15.38 -14.24
N PHE A 108 3.16 14.65 -13.22
CA PHE A 108 3.75 14.74 -11.88
C PHE A 108 5.18 14.22 -11.85
N ALA A 109 5.47 13.11 -12.55
CA ALA A 109 6.82 12.57 -12.67
C ALA A 109 7.78 13.55 -13.37
N GLU A 110 7.32 14.27 -14.40
CA GLU A 110 8.10 15.30 -15.09
C GLU A 110 8.38 16.50 -14.18
N ARG A 111 7.36 17.00 -13.48
CA ARG A 111 7.44 18.26 -12.71
C ARG A 111 8.06 18.10 -11.32
N CYS A 112 7.87 16.95 -10.69
CA CYS A 112 8.18 16.72 -9.29
C CYS A 112 9.01 15.46 -9.03
N GLY A 113 9.13 14.53 -9.99
CA GLY A 113 9.75 13.23 -9.76
C GLY A 113 11.22 13.26 -9.33
N GLY A 114 11.94 14.36 -9.58
CA GLY A 114 13.32 14.57 -9.11
C GLY A 114 13.44 14.90 -7.61
N GLU A 115 12.34 15.28 -6.96
CA GLU A 115 12.31 15.69 -5.54
C GLU A 115 11.76 14.61 -4.60
N ILE A 116 11.29 13.50 -5.18
CA ILE A 116 10.65 12.40 -4.46
C ILE A 116 11.71 11.40 -4.03
N ILE A 117 11.95 11.37 -2.73
CA ILE A 117 12.68 10.30 -2.08
C ILE A 117 11.67 9.35 -1.45
N SER A 118 11.90 8.05 -1.50
CA SER A 118 11.04 7.09 -0.78
C SER A 118 11.10 7.36 0.72
N ASP A 119 9.94 7.52 1.36
CA ASP A 119 9.77 7.60 2.82
C ASP A 119 9.05 6.37 3.39
N MET A 120 8.65 5.42 2.54
CA MET A 120 7.89 4.25 2.94
C MET A 120 8.61 3.40 3.99
N ASN A 121 9.93 3.17 3.84
CA ASN A 121 10.68 2.36 4.81
C ASN A 121 10.72 3.03 6.18
N ASP A 122 11.07 4.32 6.25
CA ASP A 122 11.18 5.06 7.51
C ASP A 122 9.83 5.17 8.22
N LEU A 123 8.75 5.35 7.46
CA LEU A 123 7.38 5.36 7.98
C LEU A 123 6.94 3.99 8.53
N LEU A 124 7.40 2.89 7.92
CA LEU A 124 7.14 1.54 8.41
C LEU A 124 7.95 1.23 9.66
N GLU A 125 9.25 1.52 9.66
CA GLU A 125 10.14 1.28 10.81
C GLU A 125 9.68 2.07 12.05
N SER A 126 9.32 3.34 11.88
CA SER A 126 8.77 4.17 12.96
C SER A 126 7.42 3.65 13.49
N ALA A 127 6.69 2.88 12.69
CA ALA A 127 5.44 2.21 13.08
C ALA A 127 5.65 0.79 13.64
N GLY A 128 6.89 0.29 13.71
CA GLY A 128 7.19 -1.07 14.19
C GLY A 128 7.01 -2.15 13.13
N TYR A 129 7.04 -1.79 11.85
CA TYR A 129 6.94 -2.68 10.70
C TYR A 129 8.19 -2.62 9.84
N ARG A 130 8.28 -3.51 8.86
CA ARG A 130 9.34 -3.50 7.84
C ARG A 130 8.75 -3.44 6.44
N LEU A 131 9.55 -2.96 5.50
CA LEU A 131 9.26 -3.07 4.09
C LEU A 131 9.62 -4.49 3.60
N ASP A 132 8.77 -5.03 2.74
CA ASP A 132 9.07 -6.21 1.92
C ASP A 132 8.50 -5.99 0.52
N VAL A 133 8.75 -6.91 -0.40
CA VAL A 133 8.40 -6.78 -1.81
C VAL A 133 7.63 -8.00 -2.27
N THR A 134 6.49 -7.85 -2.94
CA THR A 134 5.73 -9.01 -3.44
C THR A 134 6.51 -9.77 -4.53
N PRO A 135 6.12 -11.01 -4.87
CA PRO A 135 6.72 -11.72 -6.01
C PRO A 135 6.59 -10.99 -7.37
N TRP A 136 5.65 -10.04 -7.46
CA TRP A 136 5.45 -9.16 -8.62
C TRP A 136 6.04 -7.75 -8.43
N PHE A 137 6.94 -7.61 -7.46
CA PHE A 137 7.82 -6.45 -7.26
C PHE A 137 7.16 -5.17 -6.71
N ASP A 138 6.05 -5.29 -5.99
CA ASP A 138 5.42 -4.15 -5.33
C ASP A 138 5.86 -4.11 -3.86
N ALA A 139 6.20 -2.92 -3.36
CA ALA A 139 6.57 -2.74 -1.97
C ALA A 139 5.31 -2.82 -1.08
N TYR A 140 5.42 -3.46 0.09
CA TYR A 140 4.32 -3.55 1.04
C TYR A 140 4.82 -3.67 2.48
N ALA A 141 3.92 -3.40 3.42
CA ALA A 141 4.19 -3.47 4.86
C ALA A 141 4.13 -4.92 5.35
N VAL A 142 5.07 -5.31 6.20
CA VAL A 142 5.01 -6.60 6.90
C VAL A 142 5.50 -6.50 8.34
N LEU A 143 5.17 -7.51 9.13
CA LEU A 143 5.65 -7.66 10.50
C LEU A 143 7.17 -7.85 10.57
N THR A 144 7.75 -7.37 11.66
CA THR A 144 9.14 -7.72 12.03
C THR A 144 9.26 -9.21 12.32
N GLU A 145 10.44 -9.79 12.13
CA GLU A 145 10.67 -11.22 12.39
C GLU A 145 10.36 -11.60 13.84
N ALA A 146 10.71 -10.74 14.79
CA ALA A 146 10.42 -10.94 16.21
C ALA A 146 8.90 -11.04 16.46
N ARG A 147 8.11 -10.15 15.83
CA ARG A 147 6.65 -10.17 15.96
C ARG A 147 6.02 -11.40 15.30
N VAL A 148 6.55 -11.82 14.15
CA VAL A 148 6.13 -13.08 13.50
C VAL A 148 6.38 -14.28 14.42
N GLN A 149 7.54 -14.35 15.06
CA GLN A 149 7.88 -15.44 15.99
C GLN A 149 6.98 -15.45 17.23
N GLU A 150 6.67 -14.27 17.79
CA GLU A 150 5.75 -14.13 18.91
C GLU A 150 4.35 -14.65 18.56
N LEU A 151 3.80 -14.22 17.42
CA LEU A 151 2.47 -14.66 16.97
C LEU A 151 2.44 -16.15 16.64
N ALA A 152 3.52 -16.69 16.06
CA ALA A 152 3.64 -18.12 15.76
C ALA A 152 3.65 -19.00 17.02
N ALA A 153 4.02 -18.46 18.18
CA ALA A 153 3.97 -19.17 19.47
C ALA A 153 2.56 -19.17 20.09
N THR A 154 1.59 -18.46 19.50
CA THR A 154 0.21 -18.45 19.98
C THR A 154 -0.45 -19.80 19.72
N ASP A 155 -0.96 -20.44 20.78
CA ASP A 155 -1.80 -21.62 20.61
C ASP A 155 -3.17 -21.18 20.07
N LEU A 156 -3.46 -21.52 18.82
CA LEU A 156 -4.69 -21.14 18.13
C LEU A 156 -5.83 -22.13 18.39
N ALA A 157 -5.60 -23.20 19.17
CA ALA A 157 -6.62 -24.19 19.46
C ALA A 157 -7.75 -23.58 20.31
N GLY A 158 -8.99 -23.73 19.82
CA GLY A 158 -10.18 -23.34 20.58
C GLY A 158 -10.58 -21.88 20.49
N PHE A 159 -9.86 -21.05 19.70
CA PHE A 159 -10.27 -19.67 19.44
C PHE A 159 -11.60 -19.62 18.69
N THR A 160 -12.46 -18.71 19.13
CA THR A 160 -13.69 -18.32 18.43
C THR A 160 -13.40 -17.38 17.27
N LEU A 161 -14.35 -17.25 16.33
CA LEU A 161 -14.24 -16.30 15.21
C LEU A 161 -14.01 -14.85 15.69
N GLN A 162 -14.64 -14.49 16.81
CA GLN A 162 -14.55 -13.15 17.40
C GLN A 162 -13.16 -12.90 17.99
N GLU A 163 -12.59 -13.86 18.72
CA GLU A 163 -11.25 -13.71 19.29
C GLU A 163 -10.18 -13.59 18.19
N VAL A 164 -10.29 -14.37 17.11
CA VAL A 164 -9.37 -14.22 15.96
C VAL A 164 -9.54 -12.85 15.30
N TRP A 165 -10.77 -12.34 15.18
CA TRP A 165 -11.01 -11.00 14.66
C TRP A 165 -10.39 -9.91 15.55
N GLU A 166 -10.51 -10.00 16.87
CA GLU A 166 -9.90 -9.07 17.83
C GLU A 166 -8.37 -9.09 17.73
N MET A 167 -7.77 -10.27 17.56
CA MET A 167 -6.33 -10.38 17.29
C MET A 167 -5.93 -9.70 15.98
N LEU A 168 -6.74 -9.82 14.92
CA LEU A 168 -6.51 -9.14 13.65
C LEU A 168 -6.70 -7.62 13.76
N GLN A 169 -7.60 -7.14 14.63
CA GLN A 169 -7.68 -5.71 14.92
C GLN A 169 -6.41 -5.22 15.64
N ALA A 170 -5.87 -6.02 16.56
CA ALA A 170 -4.62 -5.70 17.26
C ALA A 170 -3.39 -5.83 16.36
N GLU A 171 -3.40 -6.75 15.39
CA GLU A 171 -2.31 -6.94 14.43
C GLU A 171 -2.82 -7.15 12.99
N PRO A 172 -3.10 -6.06 12.26
CA PRO A 172 -3.70 -6.12 10.92
C PRO A 172 -2.82 -6.74 9.84
N LEU A 173 -1.51 -6.88 10.07
CA LEU A 173 -0.56 -7.50 9.12
C LEU A 173 -0.27 -8.98 9.43
N TRP A 174 -1.08 -9.61 10.28
CA TRP A 174 -0.95 -11.03 10.62
C TRP A 174 -1.64 -11.95 9.60
N ASN A 175 -0.92 -12.31 8.54
CA ASN A 175 -1.45 -13.12 7.43
C ASN A 175 -2.08 -14.46 7.88
N GLN A 176 -1.47 -15.18 8.84
CA GLN A 176 -2.04 -16.47 9.29
C GLN A 176 -3.38 -16.31 10.02
N GLY A 177 -3.60 -15.17 10.69
CA GLY A 177 -4.88 -14.87 11.33
C GLY A 177 -6.02 -14.76 10.33
N TYR A 178 -5.79 -14.10 9.19
CA TYR A 178 -6.77 -14.04 8.10
C TYR A 178 -7.06 -15.42 7.53
N ASP A 179 -6.03 -16.24 7.30
CA ASP A 179 -6.20 -17.61 6.83
C ASP A 179 -7.06 -18.44 7.78
N LEU A 180 -6.80 -18.34 9.08
CA LEU A 180 -7.56 -19.04 10.12
C LEU A 180 -9.03 -18.58 10.17
N LEU A 181 -9.27 -17.27 10.20
CA LEU A 181 -10.61 -16.70 10.29
C LEU A 181 -11.43 -17.04 9.04
N ALA A 182 -10.87 -16.82 7.85
CA ALA A 182 -11.56 -17.10 6.61
C ALA A 182 -11.85 -18.60 6.45
N ARG A 183 -10.91 -19.50 6.73
CA ARG A 183 -11.16 -20.95 6.67
C ARG A 183 -12.23 -21.40 7.66
N SER A 184 -12.27 -20.81 8.85
CA SER A 184 -13.30 -21.10 9.85
C SER A 184 -14.69 -20.68 9.37
N LEU A 185 -14.81 -19.53 8.70
CA LEU A 185 -16.05 -19.07 8.06
C LEU A 185 -16.45 -19.96 6.87
N GLU A 186 -15.49 -20.32 6.01
CA GLU A 186 -15.68 -21.21 4.86
C GLU A 186 -16.20 -22.59 5.31
N ALA A 187 -15.67 -23.13 6.42
CA ALA A 187 -16.06 -24.44 6.97
C ALA A 187 -17.53 -24.51 7.41
N ILE A 188 -18.11 -23.37 7.80
CA ILE A 188 -19.53 -23.24 8.17
C ILE A 188 -20.36 -22.55 7.07
N ALA A 189 -19.85 -22.51 5.84
CA ALA A 189 -20.50 -21.97 4.65
C ALA A 189 -20.91 -20.48 4.73
N ARG A 190 -20.26 -19.68 5.58
CA ARG A 190 -20.42 -18.21 5.64
C ARG A 190 -19.57 -17.53 4.57
N TRP A 191 -19.81 -17.89 3.30
CA TRP A 191 -18.97 -17.51 2.17
C TRP A 191 -18.86 -16.01 1.94
N SER A 192 -19.96 -15.27 2.07
CA SER A 192 -19.95 -13.81 1.87
C SER A 192 -19.02 -13.10 2.86
N GLU A 193 -19.03 -13.53 4.12
CA GLU A 193 -18.15 -12.96 5.16
C GLU A 193 -16.70 -13.40 4.97
N ALA A 194 -16.47 -14.67 4.60
CA ALA A 194 -15.14 -15.14 4.25
C ALA A 194 -14.53 -14.33 3.09
N VAL A 195 -15.33 -13.91 2.10
CA VAL A 195 -14.84 -13.03 1.02
C VAL A 195 -14.37 -11.69 1.57
N GLU A 196 -15.08 -11.07 2.50
CA GLU A 196 -14.65 -9.78 3.09
C GLU A 196 -13.30 -9.93 3.83
N ILE A 197 -13.14 -11.01 4.60
CA ILE A 197 -11.86 -11.30 5.28
C ILE A 197 -10.73 -11.54 4.27
N ARG A 198 -11.01 -12.27 3.19
CA ARG A 198 -10.04 -12.53 2.11
C ARG A 198 -9.67 -11.28 1.31
N LEU A 199 -10.62 -10.34 1.12
CA LEU A 199 -10.35 -9.05 0.49
C LEU A 199 -9.42 -8.22 1.36
N LEU A 200 -9.69 -8.12 2.67
CA LEU A 200 -8.79 -7.44 3.61
C LEU A 200 -7.40 -8.08 3.65
N GLN A 201 -7.32 -9.41 3.68
CA GLN A 201 -6.05 -10.14 3.58
C GLN A 201 -5.27 -9.76 2.32
N GLN A 202 -5.93 -9.68 1.18
CA GLN A 202 -5.24 -9.33 -0.08
C GLN A 202 -4.75 -7.88 -0.10
N GLN A 203 -5.45 -6.95 0.57
CA GLN A 203 -5.02 -5.55 0.68
C GLN A 203 -3.83 -5.38 1.65
N LEU A 204 -3.83 -6.12 2.77
CA LEU A 204 -2.86 -5.93 3.86
C LEU A 204 -1.68 -6.92 3.81
N CYS A 205 -1.91 -8.12 3.29
CA CYS A 205 -0.95 -9.23 3.25
C CYS A 205 -0.96 -9.89 1.85
N PRO A 206 -0.67 -9.14 0.77
CA PRO A 206 -0.79 -9.64 -0.58
C PRO A 206 0.10 -10.87 -0.84
N SER A 207 -0.49 -11.94 -1.37
CA SER A 207 0.25 -13.12 -1.84
C SER A 207 -0.50 -13.87 -2.96
N MET A 208 0.22 -14.70 -3.71
CA MET A 208 -0.40 -15.57 -4.72
C MET A 208 -1.34 -16.59 -4.08
N GLU A 209 -1.03 -17.07 -2.87
CA GLU A 209 -1.91 -17.97 -2.11
C GLU A 209 -3.21 -17.27 -1.69
N ALA A 210 -3.12 -16.07 -1.11
CA ALA A 210 -4.26 -15.29 -0.64
C ALA A 210 -5.19 -14.93 -1.80
N LEU A 211 -4.63 -14.45 -2.92
CA LEU A 211 -5.39 -14.12 -4.13
C LEU A 211 -6.12 -15.33 -4.71
N ARG A 212 -5.47 -16.50 -4.72
CA ARG A 212 -6.10 -17.76 -5.15
C ARG A 212 -7.20 -18.22 -4.20
N ALA A 213 -7.01 -18.07 -2.89
CA ALA A 213 -8.02 -18.39 -1.90
C ALA A 213 -9.24 -17.47 -2.03
N LEU A 214 -9.01 -16.16 -2.21
CA LEU A 214 -10.05 -15.17 -2.48
C LEU A 214 -10.88 -15.54 -3.72
N GLY A 215 -10.25 -15.85 -4.86
CA GLY A 215 -10.98 -16.22 -6.09
C GLY A 215 -11.87 -17.46 -5.93
N LYS A 216 -11.38 -18.48 -5.22
CA LYS A 216 -12.18 -19.69 -4.87
C LYS A 216 -13.34 -19.34 -3.95
N CYS A 217 -13.07 -18.56 -2.91
CA CYS A 217 -14.08 -18.11 -1.95
C CYS A 217 -15.17 -17.27 -2.63
N ALA A 218 -14.78 -16.34 -3.49
CA ALA A 218 -15.69 -15.49 -4.27
C ALA A 218 -16.61 -16.31 -5.19
N SER A 219 -16.07 -17.34 -5.83
CA SER A 219 -16.85 -18.27 -6.66
C SER A 219 -17.92 -19.00 -5.83
N LYS A 220 -17.57 -19.46 -4.63
CA LYS A 220 -18.52 -20.10 -3.69
C LYS A 220 -19.55 -19.13 -3.13
N ALA A 221 -19.17 -17.86 -2.95
CA ALA A 221 -20.05 -16.79 -2.48
C ALA A 221 -20.99 -16.24 -3.57
N GLY A 222 -20.90 -16.70 -4.82
CA GLY A 222 -21.70 -16.17 -5.93
C GLY A 222 -21.28 -14.75 -6.35
N ARG A 223 -19.98 -14.41 -6.23
CA ARG A 223 -19.38 -13.13 -6.65
C ARG A 223 -18.47 -13.33 -7.87
N PRO A 224 -19.04 -13.59 -9.06
CA PRO A 224 -18.27 -13.97 -10.25
C PRO A 224 -17.30 -12.86 -10.71
N GLN A 225 -17.64 -11.59 -10.55
CA GLN A 225 -16.77 -10.48 -10.94
C GLN A 225 -15.45 -10.49 -10.14
N VAL A 226 -15.54 -10.67 -8.82
CA VAL A 226 -14.36 -10.77 -7.94
C VAL A 226 -13.53 -11.99 -8.29
N ALA A 227 -14.18 -13.13 -8.56
CA ALA A 227 -13.48 -14.36 -8.95
C ALA A 227 -12.71 -14.21 -10.27
N THR A 228 -13.35 -13.60 -11.28
CA THR A 228 -12.72 -13.30 -12.57
C THR A 228 -11.53 -12.36 -12.41
N GLN A 229 -11.69 -11.27 -11.67
CA GLN A 229 -10.60 -10.32 -11.42
C GLN A 229 -9.41 -11.00 -10.71
N CYS A 230 -9.66 -11.86 -9.72
CA CYS A 230 -8.59 -12.63 -9.06
C CYS A 230 -7.85 -13.53 -10.05
N PHE A 231 -8.56 -14.15 -10.99
CA PHE A 231 -7.96 -15.00 -12.01
C PHE A 231 -7.09 -14.19 -12.98
N GLU A 232 -7.56 -13.03 -13.43
CA GLU A 232 -6.81 -12.12 -14.30
C GLU A 232 -5.50 -11.66 -13.62
N TYR A 233 -5.57 -11.21 -12.37
CA TYR A 233 -4.38 -10.82 -11.61
C TYR A 233 -3.41 -12.00 -11.39
N LEU A 234 -3.92 -13.19 -11.07
CA LEU A 234 -3.05 -14.38 -10.94
C LEU A 234 -2.30 -14.68 -12.25
N GLN A 235 -2.98 -14.58 -13.40
CA GLN A 235 -2.34 -14.77 -14.71
C GLN A 235 -1.31 -13.68 -14.99
N GLN A 236 -1.65 -12.42 -14.72
CA GLN A 236 -0.74 -11.30 -14.92
C GLN A 236 0.53 -11.44 -14.08
N TYR A 237 0.40 -11.70 -12.79
CA TYR A 237 1.53 -11.89 -11.89
C TYR A 237 2.33 -13.14 -12.24
N GLN A 238 1.68 -14.24 -12.60
CA GLN A 238 2.37 -15.45 -13.05
C GLN A 238 3.18 -15.18 -14.31
N ASN A 239 2.60 -14.52 -15.31
CA ASN A 239 3.31 -14.12 -16.53
C ASN A 239 4.51 -13.23 -16.19
N LEU A 240 4.33 -12.22 -15.34
CA LEU A 240 5.42 -11.33 -14.91
C LEU A 240 6.58 -12.09 -14.24
N MET A 241 6.28 -13.14 -13.47
CA MET A 241 7.28 -13.95 -12.77
C MET A 241 7.97 -14.98 -13.67
N THR A 242 7.24 -15.56 -14.64
CA THR A 242 7.75 -16.70 -15.45
C THR A 242 8.26 -16.30 -16.83
N ASP A 243 7.78 -15.21 -17.40
CA ASP A 243 8.21 -14.72 -18.72
C ASP A 243 9.45 -13.82 -18.58
N PRO A 244 10.61 -14.21 -19.15
CA PRO A 244 11.85 -13.44 -19.01
C PRO A 244 11.76 -12.01 -19.55
N ASP A 245 11.01 -11.81 -20.64
CA ASP A 245 10.88 -10.49 -21.28
C ASP A 245 10.04 -9.53 -20.43
N SER A 246 8.93 -10.02 -19.89
CA SER A 246 8.09 -9.28 -18.94
C SER A 246 8.86 -8.93 -17.67
N ARG A 247 9.60 -9.88 -17.10
CA ARG A 247 10.45 -9.64 -15.92
C ARG A 247 11.54 -8.61 -16.21
N ALA A 248 12.23 -8.72 -17.35
CA ALA A 248 13.27 -7.78 -17.74
C ALA A 248 12.71 -6.36 -17.98
N ARG A 249 11.50 -6.24 -18.54
CA ARG A 249 10.82 -4.94 -18.68
C ARG A 249 10.53 -4.31 -17.33
N ARG A 250 9.94 -5.07 -16.41
CA ARG A 250 9.64 -4.59 -15.05
C ARG A 250 10.89 -4.18 -14.29
N PHE A 251 12.00 -4.91 -14.43
CA PHE A 251 13.27 -4.50 -13.81
C PHE A 251 13.86 -3.22 -14.42
N ARG A 252 13.72 -3.00 -15.74
CA ARG A 252 14.12 -1.71 -16.33
C ARG A 252 13.31 -0.55 -15.76
N GLU A 253 12.01 -0.73 -15.55
CA GLU A 253 11.14 0.27 -14.91
C GLU A 253 11.55 0.52 -13.45
N ILE A 254 11.75 -0.54 -12.67
CA ILE A 254 12.20 -0.44 -11.26
C ILE A 254 13.55 0.29 -11.19
N ASN A 255 14.53 -0.11 -11.99
CA ASN A 255 15.86 0.51 -11.98
C ASN A 255 15.83 2.00 -12.41
N LYS A 256 14.91 2.38 -13.33
CA LYS A 256 14.68 3.78 -13.68
C LYS A 256 14.30 4.65 -12.47
N TYR A 257 13.53 4.12 -11.53
CA TYR A 257 13.15 4.85 -10.31
C TYR A 257 14.20 4.72 -9.20
N LEU A 258 14.74 3.51 -8.98
CA LEU A 258 15.77 3.28 -7.95
C LEU A 258 17.05 4.09 -8.19
N SER A 259 17.45 4.33 -9.45
CA SER A 259 18.59 5.19 -9.79
C SER A 259 18.45 6.66 -9.36
N LYS A 260 17.23 7.09 -9.01
CA LYS A 260 16.94 8.42 -8.45
C LYS A 260 16.90 8.44 -6.92
N GLN A 261 17.00 7.28 -6.29
CA GLN A 261 16.89 7.12 -4.84
C GLN A 261 18.29 7.08 -4.19
N PRO A 262 18.41 7.50 -2.91
CA PRO A 262 19.66 7.35 -2.17
C PRO A 262 19.96 5.86 -1.91
N GLU A 263 21.24 5.54 -1.72
CA GLU A 263 21.69 4.16 -1.49
C GLU A 263 21.01 3.48 -0.28
N SER A 264 20.60 4.26 0.73
CA SER A 264 19.85 3.74 1.88
C SER A 264 18.49 3.15 1.48
N VAL A 265 17.79 3.74 0.51
CA VAL A 265 16.53 3.21 -0.02
C VAL A 265 16.79 2.03 -0.95
N VAL A 266 17.79 2.16 -1.83
CA VAL A 266 18.13 1.12 -2.82
C VAL A 266 18.54 -0.18 -2.12
N SER A 267 19.36 -0.09 -1.07
CA SER A 267 19.84 -1.25 -0.31
C SER A 267 18.71 -2.01 0.40
N VAL A 268 17.76 -1.31 1.02
CA VAL A 268 16.58 -1.92 1.66
C VAL A 268 15.75 -2.69 0.62
N TYR A 269 15.42 -2.05 -0.50
CA TYR A 269 14.61 -2.68 -1.54
C TYR A 269 15.33 -3.89 -2.18
N ARG A 270 16.65 -3.77 -2.43
CA ARG A 270 17.46 -4.88 -2.95
C ARG A 270 17.53 -6.05 -1.97
N ALA A 271 17.69 -5.78 -0.68
CA ALA A 271 17.70 -6.81 0.34
C ALA A 271 16.38 -7.59 0.38
N ALA A 272 15.24 -6.90 0.28
CA ALA A 272 13.92 -7.54 0.20
C ALA A 272 13.76 -8.43 -1.04
N LEU A 273 14.24 -7.98 -2.20
CA LEU A 273 14.24 -8.79 -3.43
C LEU A 273 15.13 -10.03 -3.33
N LEU A 274 16.35 -9.88 -2.79
CA LEU A 274 17.30 -10.98 -2.61
C LEU A 274 16.74 -12.05 -1.67
N ALA A 275 16.09 -11.65 -0.57
CA ALA A 275 15.44 -12.55 0.37
C ALA A 275 14.36 -13.43 -0.30
N ARG A 276 13.84 -13.01 -1.46
CA ARG A 276 12.84 -13.74 -2.25
C ARG A 276 13.42 -14.51 -3.43
N GLY A 277 14.74 -14.60 -3.52
CA GLY A 277 15.42 -15.32 -4.60
C GLY A 277 15.49 -14.55 -5.92
N HIS A 278 15.17 -13.26 -5.91
CA HIS A 278 15.35 -12.39 -7.08
C HIS A 278 16.75 -11.76 -7.05
N ALA A 279 17.78 -12.59 -7.28
CA ALA A 279 19.18 -12.15 -7.26
C ALA A 279 19.66 -11.49 -8.56
N GLU A 280 18.98 -11.75 -9.68
CA GLU A 280 19.42 -11.31 -11.02
C GLU A 280 18.49 -10.21 -11.57
N GLY A 281 19.06 -9.04 -11.88
CA GLY A 281 18.41 -7.98 -12.66
C GLY A 281 18.07 -6.68 -11.92
N VAL A 282 18.20 -6.64 -10.59
CA VAL A 282 18.05 -5.40 -9.81
C VAL A 282 19.42 -4.91 -9.36
N VAL A 283 19.93 -3.95 -10.15
CA VAL A 283 21.18 -3.20 -10.00
C VAL A 283 22.46 -4.05 -10.03
N ASP A 284 22.73 -4.67 -11.17
CA ASP A 284 24.11 -4.78 -11.70
C ASP A 284 24.36 -3.55 -12.60
N GLY A 285 24.80 -2.45 -11.99
CA GLY A 285 25.06 -1.18 -12.67
C GLY A 285 25.69 -0.17 -11.73
#